data_AF-A0A966QNV6-F1
#
_entry.id   AF-A0A966QNV6-F1
#
_cell.length_a   1.000
_cell.length_b   1.000
_cell.length_c   1.000
_cell.angle_alpha   90.00
_cell.angle_beta   90.00
_cell.angle_gamma   90.00
#
_symmetry.space_group_name_H-M   'P 1'
#
loop_
_entity.id
_entity.type
_entity.pdbx_description
1 polymer ?
#
loop_
_entity_poly.entity_id
_entity_poly.type
_entity_poly.pdbx_seq_one_letter_code
_entity_poly.pdbx_strand_id
1 'polypeptide(L)'
;MAIGPSNLEQLRAALASGERELRNLHLGEIDGLDLDLSDCNLQGSCFKEARFGHARLTRSQVQGCCFQQALLWGADLSELQAQDSYWHEADLSAS
;
A
#
# COMPACT_ATOMS: atom_id res chain seq x y z
N MET A 1 -12.84 -10.39 -16.05
CA MET A 1 -12.40 -9.95 -14.71
C MET A 1 -10.91 -9.67 -14.82
N ALA A 2 -10.48 -8.41 -14.76
CA ALA A 2 -9.05 -8.12 -14.69
C ALA A 2 -8.57 -8.59 -13.32
N ILE A 3 -7.60 -9.50 -13.30
CA ILE A 3 -6.92 -9.90 -12.07
C ILE A 3 -5.91 -8.77 -11.81
N GLY A 4 -6.10 -8.02 -10.73
CA GLY A 4 -5.14 -6.99 -10.32
C GLY A 4 -3.78 -7.60 -9.97
N PRO A 5 -2.74 -6.78 -9.74
CA PRO A 5 -1.42 -7.27 -9.37
C PRO A 5 -1.44 -8.29 -8.22
N SER A 6 -0.79 -9.44 -8.42
CA SER A 6 -0.65 -10.51 -7.42
C SER A 6 0.77 -10.67 -6.88
N ASN A 7 1.71 -9.85 -7.35
CA ASN A 7 3.05 -9.74 -6.79
C ASN A 7 3.64 -8.33 -7.01
N LEU A 8 4.83 -8.09 -6.45
CA LEU A 8 5.52 -6.80 -6.52
C LEU A 8 5.87 -6.39 -7.96
N GLU A 9 6.29 -7.32 -8.81
CA GLU A 9 6.66 -7.02 -10.20
C GLU A 9 5.46 -6.50 -10.99
N GLN A 10 4.31 -7.16 -10.85
CA GLN A 10 3.05 -6.74 -11.45
C GLN A 10 2.57 -5.42 -10.87
N LEU A 11 2.73 -5.19 -9.57
CA LEU A 11 2.37 -3.92 -8.95
C LEU A 11 3.22 -2.78 -9.52
N ARG A 12 4.54 -3.00 -9.67
CA ARG A 12 5.45 -2.02 -10.28
C ARG A 12 5.09 -1.76 -11.74
N ALA A 13 4.76 -2.79 -12.52
CA ALA A 13 4.33 -2.65 -13.91
C ALA A 13 3.02 -1.85 -14.03
N ALA A 14 2.04 -2.14 -13.16
CA ALA A 14 0.78 -1.40 -13.08
C ALA A 14 1.04 0.09 -12.79
N LEU A 15 1.80 0.39 -11.72
CA LEU A 15 2.14 1.77 -11.34
C LEU A 15 2.89 2.52 -12.46
N ALA A 16 3.83 1.84 -13.13
CA ALA A 16 4.60 2.38 -14.25
C ALA A 16 3.74 2.68 -15.49
N SER A 17 2.63 1.95 -15.68
CA SER A 17 1.64 2.23 -16.72
C SER A 17 0.65 3.34 -16.36
N GLY A 18 0.76 3.90 -15.14
CA GLY A 18 -0.13 4.94 -14.64
C GLY A 18 -1.40 4.41 -13.96
N GLU A 19 -1.51 3.10 -13.74
CA GLU A 19 -2.65 2.52 -13.03
C GLU A 19 -2.68 3.02 -11.57
N ARG A 20 -3.86 3.48 -11.14
CA ARG A 20 -4.12 3.94 -9.77
C ARG A 20 -5.34 3.28 -9.13
N GLU A 21 -6.19 2.60 -9.91
CA GLU A 21 -7.31 1.82 -9.37
C GLU A 21 -6.84 0.38 -9.08
N LEU A 22 -6.38 0.15 -7.86
CA LEU A 22 -5.63 -1.03 -7.41
C LEU A 22 -6.32 -1.65 -6.18
N ARG A 23 -7.62 -1.90 -6.27
CA ARG A 23 -8.45 -2.37 -5.15
C ARG A 23 -8.32 -3.87 -4.91
N ASN A 24 -8.57 -4.30 -3.67
CA ASN A 24 -8.66 -5.71 -3.26
C ASN A 24 -7.42 -6.56 -3.59
N LEU A 25 -6.23 -5.97 -3.54
CA LEU A 25 -4.98 -6.70 -3.75
C LEU A 25 -4.66 -7.61 -2.57
N HIS A 26 -3.97 -8.71 -2.83
CA HIS A 26 -3.48 -9.64 -1.81
C HIS A 26 -1.96 -9.71 -1.93
N LEU A 27 -1.27 -8.77 -1.30
CA LEU A 27 0.17 -8.53 -1.43
C LEU A 27 0.84 -8.46 -0.05
N GLY A 28 0.71 -9.53 0.74
CA GLY A 28 1.45 -9.69 1.98
C GLY A 28 2.94 -9.90 1.74
N GLU A 29 3.77 -9.52 2.71
CA GLU A 29 5.22 -9.78 2.74
C GLU A 29 6.03 -9.20 1.56
N ILE A 30 5.46 -8.30 0.75
CA ILE A 30 6.18 -7.70 -0.38
C ILE A 30 7.23 -6.68 0.07
N ASP A 31 8.31 -6.55 -0.71
CA ASP A 31 9.32 -5.48 -0.53
C ASP A 31 9.05 -4.28 -1.45
N GLY A 32 8.20 -3.39 -1.00
CA GLY A 32 7.82 -2.14 -1.65
C GLY A 32 8.61 -0.92 -1.16
N LEU A 33 9.88 -1.09 -0.77
CA LEU A 33 10.75 0.05 -0.40
C LEU A 33 10.74 1.13 -1.51
N ASP A 34 10.62 2.40 -1.09
CA ASP A 34 10.58 3.59 -1.94
C ASP A 34 9.46 3.59 -3.01
N LEU A 35 8.42 2.76 -2.84
CA LEU A 35 7.35 2.64 -3.82
C LEU A 35 6.45 3.89 -3.82
N ASP A 36 6.18 4.43 -5.01
CA ASP A 36 5.21 5.51 -5.17
C ASP A 36 3.80 4.91 -5.37
N LEU A 37 3.01 4.96 -4.31
CA LEU A 37 1.60 4.60 -4.26
C LEU A 37 0.70 5.85 -4.15
N SER A 38 1.24 7.04 -4.42
CA SER A 38 0.48 8.30 -4.32
C SER A 38 -0.73 8.26 -5.26
N ASP A 39 -1.86 8.79 -4.78
CA ASP A 39 -3.14 8.80 -5.48
C ASP A 39 -3.75 7.41 -5.78
N CYS A 40 -3.15 6.32 -5.29
CA CYS A 40 -3.71 4.99 -5.51
C CYS A 40 -4.98 4.77 -4.69
N ASN A 41 -5.94 4.09 -5.33
CA ASN A 41 -7.06 3.46 -4.69
C ASN A 41 -6.74 2.01 -4.36
N LEU A 42 -6.41 1.76 -3.10
CA LEU A 42 -5.99 0.46 -2.58
C LEU A 42 -7.07 -0.20 -1.73
N GLN A 43 -8.31 0.33 -1.72
CA GLN A 43 -9.39 -0.12 -0.82
C GLN A 43 -9.53 -1.64 -0.76
N GLY A 44 -9.67 -2.15 0.47
CA GLY A 44 -9.84 -3.59 0.75
C GLY A 44 -8.60 -4.45 0.49
N SER A 45 -7.44 -3.87 0.23
CA SER A 45 -6.21 -4.63 0.00
C SER A 45 -5.59 -5.16 1.29
N CYS A 46 -4.87 -6.27 1.18
CA CYS A 46 -4.09 -6.87 2.26
C CYS A 46 -2.59 -6.70 1.99
N PHE A 47 -1.91 -5.99 2.88
CA PHE A 47 -0.47 -5.74 2.91
C PHE A 47 0.15 -6.20 4.23
N LYS A 48 -0.37 -7.29 4.81
CA LYS A 48 0.15 -7.88 6.05
C LYS A 48 1.65 -8.16 5.91
N GLU A 49 2.45 -7.72 6.88
CA GLU A 49 3.91 -7.90 6.92
C GLU A 49 4.67 -7.29 5.72
N ALA A 50 4.03 -6.43 4.92
CA ALA A 50 4.69 -5.77 3.80
C ALA A 50 5.70 -4.71 4.27
N ARG A 51 6.74 -4.48 3.47
CA ARG A 51 7.76 -3.44 3.70
C ARG A 51 7.52 -2.28 2.74
N PHE A 52 7.13 -1.13 3.28
CA PHE A 52 6.90 0.13 2.57
C PHE A 52 7.72 1.28 3.19
N GLY A 53 8.92 0.98 3.68
CA GLY A 53 9.84 2.01 4.18
C GLY A 53 10.08 3.07 3.10
N HIS A 54 9.99 4.35 3.49
CA HIS A 54 10.11 5.50 2.59
C HIS A 54 9.14 5.53 1.39
N ALA A 55 8.10 4.69 1.37
CA ALA A 55 7.10 4.72 0.33
C ALA A 55 6.29 6.03 0.38
N ARG A 56 5.67 6.41 -0.74
CA ARG A 56 4.76 7.55 -0.81
C ARG A 56 3.34 7.02 -0.93
N LEU A 57 2.50 7.28 0.08
CA LEU A 57 1.07 6.98 0.07
C LEU A 57 0.24 8.27 0.13
N THR A 58 0.80 9.37 -0.36
CA THR A 58 0.17 10.69 -0.35
C THR A 58 -1.18 10.64 -1.07
N ARG A 59 -2.25 11.12 -0.42
CA ARG A 59 -3.63 11.15 -0.95
C ARG A 59 -4.23 9.78 -1.34
N SER A 60 -3.60 8.67 -0.94
CA SER A 60 -4.08 7.33 -1.28
C SER A 60 -5.31 6.94 -0.47
N GLN A 61 -6.14 6.08 -1.04
CA GLN A 61 -7.34 5.54 -0.42
C GLN A 61 -7.06 4.11 0.05
N VAL A 62 -6.96 3.91 1.36
CA VAL A 62 -6.63 2.61 1.97
C VAL A 62 -7.75 2.12 2.90
N GLN A 63 -8.99 2.54 2.66
CA GLN A 63 -10.10 2.13 3.52
C GLN A 63 -10.28 0.60 3.51
N GLY A 64 -10.46 0.03 4.69
CA GLY A 64 -10.59 -1.43 4.85
C GLY A 64 -9.30 -2.22 4.61
N CYS A 65 -8.15 -1.57 4.40
CA CYS A 65 -6.89 -2.28 4.18
C CYS A 65 -6.35 -2.94 5.44
N CYS A 66 -5.62 -4.05 5.28
CA CYS A 66 -4.86 -4.69 6.35
C CYS A 66 -3.36 -4.38 6.20
N PHE A 67 -2.79 -3.63 7.16
CA PHE A 67 -1.36 -3.34 7.31
C PHE A 67 -0.79 -3.95 8.60
N GLN A 68 -1.41 -5.01 9.13
CA GLN A 68 -0.91 -5.67 10.33
C GLN A 68 0.56 -6.07 10.14
N GLN A 69 1.42 -5.69 11.09
CA GLN A 69 2.86 -5.96 11.09
C GLN A 69 3.62 -5.38 9.87
N ALA A 70 3.02 -4.45 9.12
CA ALA A 70 3.69 -3.80 8.01
C ALA A 70 4.73 -2.78 8.50
N LEU A 71 5.81 -2.62 7.74
CA LEU A 71 6.89 -1.68 8.04
C LEU A 71 6.81 -0.47 7.11
N LEU A 72 6.29 0.66 7.59
CA LEU A 72 6.13 1.91 6.83
C LEU A 72 6.99 3.07 7.39
N TRP A 73 8.13 2.73 7.99
CA TRP A 73 9.05 3.70 8.56
C TRP A 73 9.48 4.74 7.52
N GLY A 74 9.35 6.02 7.84
CA GLY A 74 9.71 7.12 6.95
C GLY A 74 8.82 7.29 5.71
N ALA A 75 7.67 6.59 5.62
CA ALA A 75 6.74 6.73 4.52
C ALA A 75 5.96 8.05 4.58
N ASP A 76 5.68 8.68 3.43
CA ASP A 76 4.80 9.86 3.40
C ASP A 76 3.33 9.44 3.36
N LEU A 77 2.63 9.63 4.49
CA LEU A 77 1.20 9.33 4.66
C LEU A 77 0.31 10.58 4.59
N SER A 78 0.81 11.68 4.06
CA SER A 78 0.06 12.95 3.99
C SER A 78 -1.25 12.76 3.23
N GLU A 79 -2.36 13.24 3.83
CA GLU A 79 -3.71 13.15 3.24
C GLU A 79 -4.20 11.71 2.97
N LEU A 80 -3.60 10.69 3.59
CA LEU A 80 -4.03 9.30 3.49
C LEU A 80 -5.45 9.11 4.04
N GLN A 81 -6.31 8.42 3.29
CA GLN A 81 -7.65 8.07 3.77
C GLN A 81 -7.66 6.63 4.29
N ALA A 82 -7.61 6.50 5.62
CA ALA A 82 -7.38 5.22 6.31
C ALA A 82 -8.56 4.73 7.17
N GLN A 83 -9.79 5.14 6.87
CA GLN A 83 -10.96 4.68 7.63
C GLN A 83 -11.09 3.16 7.57
N ASP A 84 -11.43 2.52 8.69
CA ASP A 84 -11.64 1.07 8.81
C ASP A 84 -10.43 0.19 8.43
N SER A 85 -9.22 0.76 8.39
CA SER A 85 -8.00 0.00 8.12
C SER A 85 -7.33 -0.52 9.40
N TYR A 86 -6.61 -1.64 9.27
CA TYR A 86 -6.04 -2.38 10.39
C TYR A 86 -4.51 -2.19 10.45
N TRP A 87 -4.02 -1.57 11.52
CA TRP A 87 -2.60 -1.21 11.70
C TRP A 87 -1.93 -1.86 12.91
N HIS A 88 -2.47 -2.98 13.42
CA HIS A 88 -1.92 -3.62 14.61
C HIS A 88 -0.45 -4.00 14.36
N GLU A 89 0.45 -3.58 15.25
CA GLU A 89 1.91 -3.80 15.15
C GLU A 89 2.57 -3.21 13.90
N ALA A 90 1.92 -2.28 13.18
CA ALA A 90 2.56 -1.57 12.08
C ALA A 90 3.62 -0.58 12.61
N ASP A 91 4.76 -0.53 11.94
CA ASP A 91 5.79 0.47 12.21
C ASP A 91 5.54 1.71 11.35
N LEU A 92 5.05 2.78 12.00
CA LEU A 92 4.82 4.11 11.41
C LEU A 92 5.85 5.14 11.91
N SER A 93 7.04 4.68 12.34
CA SER A 93 8.06 5.60 12.83
C SER A 93 8.51 6.56 11.72
N ALA A 94 8.57 7.85 12.04
CA ALA A 94 8.95 8.91 11.08
C ALA A 94 8.06 9.02 9.82
N SER A 95 6.85 8.46 9.85
CA SER A 95 5.81 8.65 8.84
C SER A 95 5.08 9.99 8.94
#